data_AF-A0A844ZJR3-F1
#
_entry.id   AF-A0A844ZJR3-F1
#
_cell.length_a   1.000
_cell.length_b   1.000
_cell.length_c   1.000
_cell.angle_alpha   90.00
_cell.angle_beta   90.00
_cell.angle_gamma   90.00
#
_symmetry.space_group_name_H-M   'P 1'
#
loop_
_entity.id
_entity.type
_entity.pdbx_description
1 polymer ?
#
loop_
_entity_poly.entity_id
_entity_poly.type
_entity_poly.pdbx_seq_one_letter_code
_entity_poly.pdbx_strand_id
1 'polypeptide(L)' 'MLAKRGKRKTVCPSEVARELAGPSGDWQKRMSDVHAAVDDLLNEGKVLISWKGEALDERRGPYRISRPAN' A
#
# COMPACT_ATOMS: atom_id res chain seq x y z
N MET A 1 17.42 -13.16 15.58
CA MET A 1 17.28 -11.84 14.94
C MET A 1 16.21 -11.93 13.85
N LEU A 2 14.92 -11.69 14.10
CA LEU A 2 14.23 -10.42 13.78
C LEU A 2 12.84 -10.38 14.47
N ALA A 3 12.82 -10.54 15.80
CA ALA A 3 11.64 -10.25 16.59
C ALA A 3 11.43 -8.72 16.61
N LYS A 4 10.69 -8.17 15.63
CA LYS A 4 10.10 -6.81 15.62
C LYS A 4 9.30 -6.55 14.33
N ARG A 5 8.33 -7.40 14.00
CA ARG A 5 7.23 -6.96 13.10
C ARG A 5 6.28 -6.12 13.94
N GLY A 6 6.69 -4.88 14.19
CA GLY A 6 5.94 -3.89 14.97
C GLY A 6 4.54 -3.68 14.41
N LYS A 7 3.58 -3.41 15.31
CA LYS A 7 2.13 -3.21 15.09
C LYS A 7 1.76 -1.99 14.22
N ARG A 8 2.65 -1.51 13.35
CA ARG A 8 2.38 -0.56 12.26
C ARG A 8 2.97 -1.14 10.97
N LYS A 9 2.37 -2.23 10.48
CA LYS A 9 2.76 -2.82 9.19
C LYS A 9 2.23 -1.94 8.08
N THR A 10 3.06 -1.02 7.60
CA THR A 10 2.82 -0.44 6.30
C THR A 10 3.11 -1.49 5.23
N VAL A 11 2.41 -1.45 4.10
CA VAL A 11 2.62 -2.35 2.95
C VAL A 11 2.99 -1.53 1.73
N CYS A 12 3.77 -2.09 0.80
CA CYS A 12 3.95 -1.45 -0.52
C CYS A 12 2.86 -1.90 -1.49
N PRO A 13 2.53 -1.08 -2.51
CA PRO A 13 1.54 -1.47 -3.52
C PRO A 13 1.95 -2.73 -4.31
N SER A 14 3.25 -2.97 -4.48
CA SER A 14 3.75 -4.17 -5.16
C SER A 14 3.54 -5.45 -4.35
N GLU A 15 3.57 -5.41 -3.01
CA GLU A 15 3.16 -6.54 -2.17
C GLU A 15 1.68 -6.85 -2.39
N VAL A 16 0.82 -5.83 -2.35
CA VAL A 16 -0.62 -5.99 -2.60
C VAL A 16 -0.89 -6.54 -4.01
N ALA A 17 -0.19 -6.02 -5.02
CA ALA A 17 -0.34 -6.48 -6.40
C ALA A 17 0.09 -7.94 -6.58
N ARG A 18 1.13 -8.38 -5.87
CA ARG A 18 1.58 -9.78 -5.89
C ARG A 18 0.57 -10.72 -5.23
N GLU A 19 0.02 -10.32 -4.09
CA GLU A 19 -1.05 -11.08 -3.44
C GLU A 19 -2.29 -11.20 -4.35
N LEU A 20 -2.66 -10.12 -5.05
CA LEU A 20 -3.80 -10.11 -5.99
C LEU A 20 -3.54 -10.87 -7.28
N ALA A 21 -2.30 -10.92 -7.76
CA ALA A 21 -1.93 -11.67 -8.96
C ALA A 21 -1.72 -13.17 -8.67
N GLY A 22 -1.42 -13.51 -7.42
CA GLY A 22 -1.07 -14.86 -7.02
C GLY A 22 0.33 -15.28 -7.50
N PRO A 23 0.77 -16.51 -7.16
CA PRO A 23 2.15 -16.97 -7.32
C PRO A 23 2.64 -17.07 -8.78
N SER A 24 1.74 -17.09 -9.76
CA SER A 24 2.08 -17.20 -11.19
C SER A 24 1.45 -16.09 -12.04
N GLY A 25 0.87 -15.05 -11.41
CA GLY A 25 0.21 -13.96 -12.13
C GLY A 25 1.09 -12.74 -12.38
N ASP A 26 0.74 -11.98 -13.41
CA ASP A 26 1.38 -10.71 -13.75
C ASP A 26 0.99 -9.59 -12.77
N TRP A 27 1.69 -9.49 -11.64
CA TRP A 27 1.47 -8.41 -10.65
C TRP A 27 1.62 -7.01 -11.24
N GLN A 28 2.42 -6.83 -12.29
CA GLN A 28 2.58 -5.55 -12.98
C GLN A 28 1.28 -5.08 -13.63
N LYS A 29 0.46 -6.00 -14.17
CA LYS A 29 -0.86 -5.66 -14.74
C LYS A 29 -1.86 -5.27 -13.65
N ARG A 30 -1.71 -5.82 -12.45
CA ARG A 30 -2.55 -5.53 -11.27
C ARG A 30 -2.15 -4.25 -10.55
N MET A 31 -0.99 -3.66 -10.86
CA MET A 31 -0.56 -2.40 -10.24
C MET A 31 -1.54 -1.27 -10.49
N SER A 32 -2.13 -1.18 -11.69
CA SER A 32 -3.15 -0.18 -12.01
C SER A 32 -4.41 -0.35 -11.15
N ASP A 33 -4.86 -1.60 -10.97
CA ASP A 33 -6.01 -1.92 -10.11
C ASP A 33 -5.73 -1.56 -8.64
N VAL A 34 -4.53 -1.89 -8.15
CA VAL A 34 -4.09 -1.55 -6.79
C VAL A 34 -4.04 -0.04 -6.59
N HIS A 35 -3.52 0.69 -7.58
CA HIS A 35 -3.46 2.14 -7.55
C HIS A 35 -4.85 2.76 -7.43
N ALA A 36 -5.78 2.36 -8.29
CA ALA A 36 -7.16 2.84 -8.25
C ALA A 36 -7.83 2.54 -6.90
N ALA A 37 -7.70 1.31 -6.40
CA ALA A 37 -8.27 0.94 -5.10
C ALA A 37 -7.66 1.73 -3.94
N VAL A 38 -6.35 2.02 -3.96
CA VAL A 38 -5.71 2.84 -2.94
C VAL A 38 -6.19 4.29 -3.03
N ASP A 39 -6.33 4.84 -4.23
CA ASP A 39 -6.81 6.21 -4.43
C ASP A 39 -8.24 6.37 -3.90
N ASP A 40 -9.13 5.40 -4.17
CA ASP A 40 -10.49 5.38 -3.61
C ASP A 40 -10.47 5.30 -2.08
N LEU A 41 -9.72 4.34 -1.52
CA LEU A 41 -9.65 4.16 -0.07
C LEU A 41 -9.00 5.35 0.66
N LEU A 42 -8.07 6.05 0.00
CA LEU A 42 -7.43 7.25 0.52
C LEU A 42 -8.43 8.41 0.55
N ASN A 43 -9.20 8.59 -0.52
CA ASN A 43 -10.27 9.58 -0.59
C ASN A 43 -11.37 9.30 0.45
N GLU A 44 -11.66 8.02 0.72
CA GLU A 44 -12.57 7.63 1.81
C GLU A 44 -11.95 7.76 3.22
N GLY A 45 -10.67 8.11 3.35
CA GLY A 45 -9.97 8.16 4.64
C GLY A 45 -9.78 6.81 5.32
N LYS A 46 -9.97 5.70 4.59
CA LYS A 46 -9.83 4.32 5.09
C LYS A 46 -8.39 3.84 5.12
N VAL A 47 -7.52 4.47 4.32
CA VAL A 47 -6.07 4.23 4.33
C VAL A 47 -5.32 5.55 4.35
N LEU A 48 -4.09 5.50 4.84
CA LEU A 48 -3.12 6.58 4.77
C LEU A 48 -1.94 6.13 3.93
N ILE A 49 -1.46 7.00 3.06
CA ILE A 49 -0.23 6.78 2.31
C ILE A 49 0.91 7.64 2.87
N SER A 50 2.13 7.12 2.79
CA SER A 50 3.32 7.82 3.27
C SER A 50 4.54 7.47 2.44
N TRP A 51 5.51 8.38 2.37
CA TRP A 51 6.81 8.14 1.76
C TRP A 51 7.91 8.75 2.62
N LYS A 52 8.98 7.98 2.89
CA LYS A 52 10.09 8.39 3.76
C LYS A 52 9.68 8.87 5.16
N GLY A 53 8.51 8.43 5.63
CA GLY A 53 7.96 8.81 6.94
C GLY A 53 7.05 10.03 6.91
N GLU A 54 6.90 10.69 5.76
CA GLU A 54 5.97 11.79 5.56
C GLU A 54 4.64 11.28 5.02
N ALA A 55 3.53 11.79 5.55
CA ALA A 55 2.20 11.52 5.02
C ALA A 55 2.05 12.19 3.65
N LEU A 56 1.35 11.53 2.74
CA LEU A 56 1.02 12.07 1.43
C LEU A 56 -0.49 12.14 1.27
N ASP A 57 -0.99 13.22 0.65
CA ASP A 57 -2.40 13.36 0.30
C ASP A 57 -2.73 12.71 -1.05
N GLU A 58 -1.72 12.50 -1.90
CA GLU A 58 -1.84 11.86 -3.20
C GLU A 58 -0.65 10.94 -3.48
N ARG A 59 -0.88 9.88 -4.26
CA ARG A 59 0.17 8.93 -4.62
C ARG A 59 1.12 9.56 -5.61
N ARG A 60 2.34 9.87 -5.15
CA ARG A 60 3.44 10.32 -6.00
C ARG A 60 4.66 9.45 -5.79
N GLY A 61 5.16 8.84 -6.87
CA GLY A 61 6.33 7.98 -6.82
C GLY A 61 6.13 6.75 -5.91
N PRO A 62 7.21 6.23 -5.28
CA PRO A 62 7.11 5.15 -4.30
C PRO A 62 6.38 5.59 -3.03
N TYR A 63 5.43 4.79 -2.56
CA TYR A 63 4.69 5.07 -1.32
C TYR A 63 4.41 3.78 -0.54
N ARG A 64 4.00 3.96 0.72
CA ARG A 64 3.63 2.91 1.68
C ARG A 64 2.21 3.16 2.14
N ILE A 65 1.41 2.10 2.18
CA ILE A 65 0.01 2.14 2.59
C ILE A 65 -0.08 1.70 4.04
N SER A 66 -0.90 2.38 4.82
CA SER A 66 -1.15 2.10 6.23
C SER A 66 -2.61 2.27 6.54
N ARG A 67 -3.09 1.59 7.59
CA ARG A 67 -4.43 1.85 8.12
C ARG A 67 -4.37 3.08 9.03
N PRO A 68 -5.40 3.95 9.04
CA PRO A 68 -5.52 5.01 10.01
C PRO A 68 -5.50 4.42 11.42
N ALA A 69 -4.84 5.11 12.34
CA ALA A 69 -4.90 4.75 13.75
C ALA A 69 -6.30 5.10 14.25
N ASN A 70 -7.15 4.08 14.34
CA ASN A 70 -8.45 4.18 15.02
C ASN A 70 -8.26 4.29 16.53
#